data_AF-A0A968NQE8-F1
#
_entry.id   AF-A0A968NQE8-F1
#
_cell.length_a   1.000
_cell.length_b   1.000
_cell.length_c   1.000
_cell.angle_alpha   90.00
_cell.angle_beta   90.00
_cell.angle_gamma   90.00
#
_symmetry.space_group_name_H-M   'P 1'
#
loop_
_entity.id
_entity.type
_entity.pdbx_description
1 polymer ?
#
loop_
_entity_poly.entity_id
_entity_poly.type
_entity_poly.pdbx_seq_one_letter_code
_entity_poly.pdbx_strand_id
1 'polypeptide(L)'
;STPANPPSAKALAGSPRRHRRLPSRARQPAGAAENNAIESKVLHASYLGSKSQAVLQTSGGQEIKAWLPDHPTEGDCLRITIDPARILKFP
;
A
#
# COMPACT_ATOMS: atom_id res chain seq x y z
N SER A 1 -47.46 26.55 49.05
CA SER A 1 -48.39 25.53 48.53
C SER A 1 -48.06 25.26 47.08
N THR A 2 -47.39 24.15 46.80
CA THR A 2 -47.06 23.70 45.44
C THR A 2 -47.51 22.25 45.34
N PRO A 3 -48.46 21.88 44.46
CA PRO A 3 -48.87 20.50 44.33
C PRO A 3 -48.15 19.80 43.18
N ALA A 4 -47.77 18.55 43.48
CA ALA A 4 -47.99 17.35 42.67
C ALA A 4 -47.27 17.15 41.31
N ASN A 5 -46.31 16.20 41.32
CA ASN A 5 -46.10 15.16 40.28
C ASN A 5 -47.39 14.31 40.09
N PRO A 6 -47.61 13.42 39.06
CA PRO A 6 -46.67 12.53 38.31
C PRO A 6 -47.14 12.32 36.81
N PRO A 7 -46.90 11.21 36.02
CA PRO A 7 -46.17 9.94 36.24
C PRO A 7 -45.23 9.43 35.12
N SER A 8 -44.54 8.35 35.48
CA SER A 8 -43.65 7.47 34.71
C SER A 8 -44.20 6.98 33.37
N ALA A 9 -43.34 6.93 32.35
CA ALA A 9 -43.53 6.09 31.16
C ALA A 9 -42.35 5.12 31.01
N LYS A 10 -42.70 3.85 30.81
CA LYS A 10 -41.85 2.66 30.75
C LYS A 10 -41.02 2.59 29.46
N ALA A 11 -39.95 1.80 29.57
CA ALA A 11 -39.04 1.28 28.55
C ALA A 11 -39.68 0.73 27.26
N LEU A 12 -38.93 0.73 26.15
CA LEU A 12 -38.61 -0.50 25.39
C LEU A 12 -37.54 -0.27 24.30
N ALA A 13 -36.81 -1.34 24.01
CA ALA A 13 -35.61 -1.46 23.18
C ALA A 13 -35.85 -1.34 21.66
N GLY A 14 -34.77 -1.10 20.88
CA GLY A 14 -34.85 -1.27 19.42
C GLY A 14 -33.65 -0.84 18.56
N SER A 15 -32.58 -1.64 18.57
CA SER A 15 -31.69 -1.98 17.41
C SER A 15 -30.67 -0.96 16.83
N PRO A 16 -29.38 -1.36 16.66
CA PRO A 16 -28.31 -0.50 16.16
C PRO A 16 -28.08 -0.56 14.63
N ARG A 17 -27.68 0.61 14.09
CA ARG A 17 -26.84 0.92 12.91
C ARG A 17 -26.63 -0.17 11.84
N ARG A 18 -27.20 0.03 10.65
CA ARG A 18 -26.72 -0.58 9.39
C ARG A 18 -25.67 0.31 8.72
N HIS A 19 -24.41 0.16 9.08
CA HIS A 19 -23.32 0.61 8.21
C HIS A 19 -23.12 -0.44 7.10
N ARG A 20 -23.38 -0.01 5.87
CA ARG A 20 -23.13 -0.75 4.63
C ARG A 20 -21.64 -1.10 4.59
N ARG A 21 -21.28 -2.37 4.88
CA ARG A 21 -19.91 -2.87 4.69
C ARG A 21 -19.62 -2.87 3.20
N LEU A 22 -18.74 -1.98 2.76
CA LEU A 22 -18.05 -2.11 1.47
C LEU A 22 -17.20 -3.38 1.53
N PRO A 23 -17.10 -4.16 0.43
CA PRO A 23 -16.23 -5.32 0.41
C PRO A 23 -14.79 -4.85 0.66
N SER A 24 -14.21 -5.36 1.73
CA SER A 24 -12.80 -5.20 2.05
C SER A 24 -11.97 -5.71 0.89
N ARG A 25 -11.33 -4.79 0.16
CA ARG A 25 -10.28 -5.07 -0.81
C ARG A 25 -9.36 -6.13 -0.19
N ALA A 26 -9.31 -7.30 -0.81
CA ALA A 26 -8.53 -8.43 -0.33
C ALA A 26 -7.12 -7.94 0.00
N ARG A 27 -6.76 -8.03 1.29
CA ARG A 27 -5.42 -7.69 1.77
C ARG A 27 -4.49 -8.72 1.15
N GLN A 28 -3.70 -8.32 0.16
CA GLN A 28 -2.64 -9.17 -0.39
C GLN A 28 -1.77 -9.70 0.76
N PRO A 29 -1.44 -11.00 0.78
CA PRO A 29 -0.69 -11.57 1.89
C PRO A 29 0.73 -10.98 1.88
N ALA A 30 1.09 -10.35 2.99
CA ALA A 30 2.36 -9.64 3.20
C ALA A 30 3.62 -10.53 3.13
N GLY A 31 3.48 -11.85 2.95
CA GLY A 31 4.59 -12.81 2.97
C GLY A 31 5.23 -13.14 1.62
N ALA A 32 4.58 -12.84 0.48
CA ALA A 32 5.15 -13.17 -0.84
C ALA A 32 6.14 -12.10 -1.36
N ALA A 33 6.09 -10.89 -0.80
CA ALA A 33 6.88 -9.76 -1.27
C ALA A 33 8.37 -9.87 -0.90
N GLU A 34 8.71 -10.59 0.17
CA GLU A 34 10.08 -10.62 0.67
C GLU A 34 11.03 -11.47 -0.19
N ASN A 35 10.54 -12.57 -0.77
CA ASN A 35 11.36 -13.49 -1.58
C ASN A 35 11.70 -12.96 -2.98
N ASN A 36 10.94 -11.99 -3.48
CA ASN A 36 11.16 -11.39 -4.81
C ASN A 36 11.73 -9.98 -4.72
N ALA A 37 12.29 -9.63 -3.56
CA ALA A 37 12.87 -8.33 -3.33
C ALA A 37 14.36 -8.32 -3.68
N ILE A 38 14.81 -7.28 -4.37
CA ILE A 38 16.20 -7.07 -4.76
C ILE A 38 16.68 -5.77 -4.12
N GLU A 39 17.80 -5.83 -3.41
CA GLU A 39 18.52 -4.64 -2.96
C GLU A 39 19.28 -4.01 -4.12
N SER A 40 19.17 -2.69 -4.24
CA SER A 40 19.73 -1.95 -5.34
C SER A 40 20.14 -0.53 -4.94
N LYS A 41 21.09 0.05 -5.67
CA LYS A 41 21.50 1.44 -5.55
C LYS A 41 21.02 2.23 -6.77
N VAL A 42 20.49 3.43 -6.56
CA VAL A 42 20.12 4.33 -7.65
C VAL A 42 21.39 4.92 -8.26
N LEU A 43 21.63 4.61 -9.53
CA LEU A 43 22.72 5.21 -10.31
C LEU A 43 22.29 6.54 -10.93
N HIS A 44 21.07 6.58 -11.47
CA HIS A 44 20.51 7.76 -12.11
C HIS A 44 19.00 7.79 -11.92
N ALA A 45 18.43 8.97 -11.71
CA ALA A 45 16.98 9.17 -11.65
C ALA A 45 16.56 10.45 -12.38
N SER A 46 15.52 10.33 -13.20
CA SER A 46 14.92 11.44 -13.94
C SER A 46 13.43 11.53 -13.65
N TYR A 47 12.98 12.65 -13.09
CA TYR A 47 11.56 12.90 -12.83
C TYR A 47 10.85 13.41 -14.09
N LEU A 48 9.78 12.71 -14.48
CA LEU A 48 8.99 13.01 -15.69
C LEU A 48 7.57 13.52 -15.35
N GLY A 49 7.41 14.24 -14.24
CA GLY A 49 6.15 14.90 -13.85
C GLY A 49 5.16 14.01 -13.07
N SER A 50 5.07 12.72 -13.34
CA SER A 50 4.20 11.80 -12.55
C SER A 50 4.88 10.55 -12.02
N LYS A 51 6.06 10.24 -12.55
CA LYS A 51 6.89 9.09 -12.20
C LYS A 51 8.35 9.44 -12.40
N SER A 52 9.21 8.67 -11.78
CA SER A 52 10.65 8.73 -12.04
C SER A 52 11.06 7.55 -12.90
N GLN A 53 11.84 7.82 -13.93
CA GLN A 53 12.64 6.78 -14.58
C GLN A 53 13.93 6.64 -13.79
N ALA A 54 14.24 5.44 -13.30
CA ALA A 54 15.44 5.17 -12.54
C ALA A 54 16.27 4.06 -13.19
N VAL A 55 17.59 4.23 -13.14
CA VAL A 55 18.58 3.20 -13.41
C VAL A 55 19.12 2.75 -12.06
N LEU A 56 18.96 1.47 -11.76
CA LEU A 56 19.33 0.85 -10.50
C LEU A 56 20.43 -0.18 -10.74
N GLN A 57 21.39 -0.26 -9.82
CA GLN A 57 22.39 -1.32 -9.82
C GLN A 57 22.07 -2.31 -8.71
N THR A 58 21.95 -3.60 -9.05
CA THR A 58 21.82 -4.67 -8.05
C THR A 58 23.14 -4.93 -7.34
N SER A 59 23.09 -5.58 -6.19
CA SER A 59 24.30 -6.07 -5.50
C SER A 59 25.17 -7.01 -6.35
N GLY A 60 24.57 -7.69 -7.33
CA GLY A 60 25.27 -8.52 -8.30
C GLY A 60 25.91 -7.75 -9.46
N GLY A 61 25.76 -6.42 -9.52
CA GLY A 61 26.30 -5.56 -10.57
C GLY A 61 25.44 -5.45 -11.83
N GLN A 62 24.23 -6.00 -11.84
CA GLN A 62 23.30 -5.87 -12.98
C GLN A 62 22.59 -4.51 -12.92
N GLU A 63 22.34 -3.93 -14.10
CA GLU A 63 21.53 -2.72 -14.22
C GLU A 63 20.06 -3.04 -14.49
N ILE A 64 19.17 -2.39 -13.76
CA ILE A 64 17.72 -2.48 -13.90
C ILE A 64 17.18 -1.09 -14.22
N LYS A 65 16.39 -0.99 -15.29
CA LYS A 65 15.62 0.22 -15.62
C LYS A 65 14.20 0.05 -15.08
N ALA A 66 13.78 0.97 -14.22
CA ALA A 66 12.48 0.90 -13.56
C ALA A 66 11.71 2.22 -13.62
N TRP A 67 10.39 2.10 -13.63
CA TRP A 67 9.49 3.23 -13.39
C TRP A 67 9.07 3.20 -11.93
N LEU A 68 9.43 4.25 -11.18
CA LEU A 68 9.13 4.37 -9.77
C LEU A 68 8.06 5.45 -9.55
N PRO A 69 7.10 5.21 -8.65
CA PRO A 69 6.10 6.21 -8.29
C PRO A 69 6.72 7.38 -7.52
N ASP A 70 7.79 7.12 -6.77
CA ASP A 70 8.49 8.09 -5.94
C ASP A 70 9.64 8.78 -6.70
N HIS A 71 10.25 9.79 -6.08
CA HIS A 71 11.41 10.54 -6.59
C HIS A 71 12.67 10.15 -5.82
N PRO A 72 13.28 9.00 -6.11
CA PRO A 72 14.52 8.63 -5.46
C PRO A 72 15.66 9.50 -5.96
N THR A 73 16.65 9.70 -5.11
CA THR A 73 17.86 10.47 -5.42
C THR A 73 18.98 9.52 -5.82
N GLU A 74 19.90 10.01 -6.65
CA GLU A 74 21.12 9.27 -6.98
C GLU A 74 21.90 8.93 -5.69
N GLY A 75 22.33 7.68 -5.58
CA GLY A 75 23.00 7.18 -4.39
C GLY A 75 22.09 6.47 -3.39
N ASP A 76 20.76 6.65 -3.48
CA ASP A 76 19.81 5.99 -2.57
C ASP A 76 19.87 4.46 -2.69
N CYS A 77 19.70 3.77 -1.57
CA CYS A 77 19.54 2.32 -1.53
C CYS A 77 18.05 1.98 -1.49
N LEU A 78 17.58 1.24 -2.49
CA LEU A 78 16.19 0.84 -2.65
C LEU A 78 16.05 -0.68 -2.62
N ARG A 79 14.98 -1.15 -1.97
CA ARG A 79 14.53 -2.54 -2.05
C ARG A 79 13.34 -2.60 -3.02
N ILE A 80 13.57 -3.13 -4.23
CA ILE A 80 12.54 -3.27 -5.26
C ILE A 80 11.94 -4.67 -5.24
N THR A 81 10.63 -4.80 -5.36
CA THR A 81 9.95 -6.10 -5.45
C THR A 81 9.56 -6.38 -6.89
N ILE A 82 9.96 -7.54 -7.40
CA ILE A 82 9.56 -8.01 -8.73
C ILE A 82 8.23 -8.76 -8.62
N ASP A 83 7.31 -8.46 -9.54
CA ASP A 83 6.09 -9.24 -9.74
C ASP A 83 6.43 -10.48 -10.59
N PRO A 84 6.51 -11.69 -10.00
CA PRO A 84 6.92 -12.89 -10.72
C PRO A 84 5.92 -13.29 -11.82
N ALA A 85 4.66 -12.86 -11.72
CA ALA A 85 3.63 -13.15 -12.71
C ALA A 85 3.87 -12.43 -14.06
N ARG A 86 4.73 -11.40 -14.08
CA ARG A 86 5.05 -10.60 -15.27
C ARG A 86 6.42 -10.91 -15.85
N ILE A 87 7.15 -11.88 -15.31
CA ILE A 87 8.47 -12.26 -15.81
C ILE A 87 8.31 -12.98 -17.15
N LEU A 88 8.98 -12.47 -18.17
CA LEU A 88 9.10 -13.11 -19.47
C LEU A 88 10.34 -14.02 -19.47
N LYS A 89 10.22 -15.21 -20.07
CA LYS A 89 11.32 -16.15 -20.25
C LYS A 89 11.63 -16.26 -21.73
N PHE A 90 12.89 -16.09 -22.08
CA PHE A 90 13.40 -16.27 -23.44
C PHE A 90 14.26 -17.53 -23.46
N PRO A 91 14.13 -18.40 -24.48
CA PRO A 91 14.92 -19.62 -24.63
C PRO A 91 16.38 -19.35 -24.99
#